data_AF-A0A968QIT3-F1
#
_entry.id   AF-A0A968QIT3-F1
#
_cell.length_a   1.000
_cell.length_b   1.000
_cell.length_c   1.000
_cell.angle_alpha   90.00
_cell.angle_beta   90.00
_cell.angle_gamma   90.00
#
_symmetry.space_group_name_H-M   'P 1'
#
loop_
_entity.id
_entity.type
_entity.pdbx_description
1 polymer ?
#
loop_
_entity_poly.entity_id
_entity_poly.type
_entity_poly.pdbx_seq_one_letter_code
_entity_poly.pdbx_strand_id
1 'polypeptide(L)'
;MAEATMCRDRYGQEVCILNLKRSAKNYWEYRAKVSLDGEKQRNIEIYNCRDRTLTRKGKYPIPFVAGSPGELVCQTFQKQMNTDKSSRW
;
A
#
# COMPACT_ATOMS: atom_id res chain seq x y z
N MET A 1 -8.69 -9.60 -16.42
CA MET A 1 -7.68 -8.52 -16.26
C MET A 1 -7.85 -7.97 -14.85
N ALA A 2 -6.79 -7.86 -14.05
CA ALA A 2 -6.90 -7.22 -12.73
C ALA A 2 -6.68 -5.72 -12.94
N GLU A 3 -7.77 -4.96 -12.85
CA GLU A 3 -7.78 -3.50 -12.94
C GLU A 3 -7.22 -2.91 -11.65
N ALA A 4 -6.33 -1.93 -11.79
CA ALA A 4 -5.77 -1.24 -10.62
C ALA A 4 -6.87 -0.41 -9.96
N THR A 5 -7.05 -0.57 -8.65
CA THR A 5 -8.00 0.27 -7.90
C THR A 5 -7.51 1.71 -7.82
N MET A 6 -6.19 1.93 -7.81
CA MET A 6 -5.60 3.26 -7.79
C MET A 6 -4.19 3.25 -8.38
N CYS A 7 -3.87 4.19 -9.26
CA CYS A 7 -2.51 4.40 -9.78
C CYS A 7 -2.02 5.80 -9.43
N ARG A 8 -0.71 5.93 -9.19
CA ARG A 8 -0.09 7.21 -8.87
C ARG A 8 1.37 7.21 -9.28
N ASP A 9 1.77 8.24 -10.03
CA ASP A 9 3.18 8.50 -10.29
C ASP A 9 3.88 9.02 -9.02
N ARG A 10 5.04 8.47 -8.73
CA ARG A 10 5.91 8.89 -7.62
C ARG A 10 7.36 8.78 -8.07
N TYR A 11 8.08 9.90 -8.05
CA TYR A 11 9.50 9.95 -8.39
C TYR A 11 9.82 9.39 -9.80
N GLY A 12 8.90 9.58 -10.76
CA GLY A 12 9.05 9.05 -12.12
C GLY A 12 8.81 7.54 -12.23
N GLN A 13 8.22 6.94 -11.20
CA GLN A 13 7.83 5.53 -11.16
C GLN A 13 6.31 5.44 -11.01
N GLU A 14 5.64 4.74 -11.93
CA GLU A 14 4.19 4.53 -11.82
C GLU A 14 3.92 3.44 -10.79
N VAL A 15 3.21 3.78 -9.71
CA VAL A 15 2.81 2.80 -8.69
C VAL A 15 1.31 2.61 -8.71
N CYS A 16 0.88 1.40 -9.06
CA CYS A 16 -0.52 1.01 -9.08
C CYS A 16 -0.85 0.01 -7.97
N ILE A 17 -1.88 0.28 -7.18
CA ILE A 17 -2.43 -0.63 -6.19
C ILE A 17 -3.50 -1.49 -6.88
N LEU A 18 -3.21 -2.77 -7.04
CA LEU A 18 -4.10 -3.74 -7.70
C LEU A 18 -5.09 -4.38 -6.72
N ASN A 19 -4.63 -4.62 -5.50
CA ASN A 19 -5.45 -5.15 -4.43
C ASN A 19 -4.93 -4.60 -3.12
N LEU A 20 -5.83 -4.30 -2.19
CA LEU A 20 -5.48 -3.70 -0.93
C LEU A 20 -6.47 -4.11 0.15
N LYS A 21 -5.98 -4.82 1.16
CA LYS A 21 -6.80 -5.35 2.25
C LYS A 21 -6.17 -5.03 3.59
N ARG A 22 -6.89 -4.34 4.47
CA ARG A 22 -6.48 -4.12 5.86
C ARG A 22 -6.61 -5.40 6.69
N SER A 23 -5.67 -5.64 7.59
CA SER A 23 -5.76 -6.74 8.54
C SER A 23 -6.83 -6.46 9.60
N ALA A 24 -7.63 -7.48 9.92
CA ALA A 24 -8.64 -7.38 10.97
C ALA A 24 -8.01 -7.40 12.37
N LYS A 25 -6.86 -8.07 12.54
CA LYS A 25 -6.17 -8.22 13.83
C LYS A 25 -5.29 -7.01 14.17
N ASN A 26 -4.58 -6.48 13.18
CA ASN A 26 -3.65 -5.36 13.35
C ASN A 26 -4.03 -4.25 12.37
N TYR A 27 -4.67 -3.19 12.85
CA TYR A 27 -5.20 -2.16 11.95
C TYR A 27 -4.13 -1.40 11.15
N TRP A 28 -2.87 -1.44 11.61
CA TRP A 28 -1.71 -0.85 10.95
C TRP A 28 -1.07 -1.76 9.89
N GLU A 29 -1.49 -3.02 9.79
CA GLU A 29 -1.00 -3.97 8.79
C GLU A 29 -1.94 -4.04 7.60
N TYR A 30 -1.36 -3.91 6.41
CA TYR A 30 -2.07 -3.91 5.15
C TYR A 30 -1.46 -4.94 4.21
N ARG A 31 -2.32 -5.72 3.57
CA ARG A 31 -1.93 -6.70 2.56
C ARG A 31 -2.24 -6.11 1.20
N ALA A 32 -1.22 -5.78 0.43
CA ALA A 32 -1.41 -5.16 -0.87
C ALA A 32 -0.69 -5.93 -1.96
N LYS A 33 -1.26 -5.89 -3.16
CA LYS A 33 -0.60 -6.28 -4.40
C LYS A 33 -0.45 -5.01 -5.21
N VAL A 34 0.78 -4.65 -5.56
CA VAL A 34 1.07 -3.45 -6.33
C VAL A 34 1.69 -3.79 -7.69
N SER A 35 1.64 -2.85 -8.60
CA SER A 35 2.35 -2.85 -9.88
C SER A 35 3.28 -1.64 -9.88
N LEU A 36 4.52 -1.83 -10.33
CA LEU A 36 5.50 -0.76 -10.50
C LEU A 36 5.81 -0.66 -12.00
N ASP A 37 5.56 0.48 -12.63
CA ASP A 37 5.73 0.72 -14.08
C ASP A 37 5.09 -0.37 -14.95
N GLY A 38 3.87 -0.78 -14.58
CA GLY A 38 3.16 -1.88 -15.25
C GLY A 38 3.63 -3.30 -14.88
N GLU A 39 4.74 -3.46 -14.15
CA GLU A 39 5.19 -4.75 -13.62
C GLU A 39 4.45 -5.13 -12.34
N LYS A 40 3.55 -6.11 -12.45
CA LYS A 40 2.73 -6.58 -11.34
C LYS A 40 3.58 -7.43 -10.38
N GLN A 41 3.65 -7.01 -9.11
CA GLN A 41 4.23 -7.84 -8.06
C GLN A 41 3.55 -9.21 -8.03
N ARG A 42 4.34 -10.29 -8.07
CA ARG A 42 3.80 -11.66 -8.12
C ARG A 42 3.09 -12.05 -6.83
N ASN A 43 3.56 -11.56 -5.68
CA ASN A 43 3.06 -11.93 -4.37
C ASN A 43 2.33 -10.76 -3.70
N ILE A 44 1.44 -11.08 -2.76
CA ILE A 44 0.87 -10.10 -1.83
C ILE A 44 1.95 -9.77 -0.79
N GLU A 45 2.19 -8.49 -0.59
CA GLU A 45 3.16 -7.99 0.38
C GLU A 45 2.42 -7.40 1.59
N ILE A 46 3.08 -7.44 2.76
CA ILE A 46 2.53 -6.89 3.99
C ILE A 46 3.21 -5.56 4.26
N TYR A 47 2.42 -4.51 4.34
CA TYR A 47 2.82 -3.13 4.60
C TYR A 47 2.41 -2.78 6.03
N ASN A 48 3.38 -2.54 6.91
CA ASN A 48 3.16 -2.01 8.24
C ASN A 48 3.32 -0.49 8.19
N CYS A 49 2.20 0.23 8.29
CA CYS A 49 2.19 1.70 8.20
C CYS A 49 2.53 2.41 9.50
N ARG A 50 2.57 1.68 10.64
CA ARG A 50 3.01 2.22 11.92
C ARG A 50 4.52 2.31 11.96
N ASP A 51 5.19 1.22 11.63
CA ASP A 51 6.65 1.12 11.65
C ASP A 51 7.29 1.46 10.29
N ARG A 52 6.46 1.73 9.27
CA ARG A 52 6.88 2.04 7.90
C ARG A 52 7.79 0.94 7.31
N THR A 53 7.34 -0.32 7.41
CA THR A 53 8.08 -1.48 6.91
C THR A 53 7.26 -2.33 5.95
N LEU A 54 7.96 -2.97 5.01
CA LEU A 54 7.44 -3.88 3.99
C LEU A 54 7.97 -5.28 4.25
N THR A 55 7.08 -6.25 4.37
CA THR A 55 7.42 -7.66 4.54
C THR A 55 7.00 -8.43 3.29
N ARG A 56 7.99 -8.87 2.52
CA ARG A 56 7.79 -9.71 1.34
C ARG A 56 7.77 -11.18 1.74
N LYS A 57 6.59 -11.82 1.75
CA LYS A 57 6.41 -13.28 1.86
C LYS A 57 7.24 -13.94 2.98
N GLY A 58 7.14 -13.41 4.20
CA GLY A 58 7.82 -13.99 5.38
C GLY A 58 9.31 -13.68 5.51
N LYS A 59 9.86 -12.84 4.63
CA LYS A 59 11.20 -12.27 4.82
C LYS A 59 11.19 -11.21 5.93
N TYR A 60 12.38 -10.79 6.35
CA TYR A 60 12.54 -9.71 7.32
C TYR A 60 11.83 -8.43 6.89
N PRO A 61 11.30 -7.63 7.85
CA PRO A 61 10.72 -6.33 7.55
C PRO A 61 11.76 -5.41 6.93
N ILE A 62 11.47 -4.87 5.74
CA ILE A 62 12.33 -3.94 5.01
C ILE A 62 11.77 -2.53 5.25
N PRO A 63 12.53 -1.59 5.82
CA PRO A 63 12.06 -0.22 5.99
C PRO A 63 11.73 0.43 4.65
N PHE A 64 10.68 1.26 4.62
CA PHE A 64 10.35 2.03 3.43
C PHE A 64 11.48 2.99 3.10
N VAL A 65 11.89 3.02 1.84
CA VAL A 65 12.69 4.13 1.31
C VAL A 65 11.75 5.23 0.80
N ALA A 66 12.21 6.48 0.82
CA ALA A 66 11.44 7.60 0.28
C ALA A 66 10.98 7.31 -1.16
N GLY A 67 9.69 7.48 -1.45
CA GLY A 67 9.12 7.15 -2.75
C GLY A 67 8.74 5.69 -2.96
N SER A 68 8.87 4.84 -1.93
CA SER A 68 8.46 3.45 -2.01
C SER A 68 6.95 3.29 -2.24
N PRO A 69 6.53 2.17 -2.86
CA PRO A 69 5.12 1.79 -2.90
C PRO A 69 4.49 1.72 -1.50
N GLY A 70 5.27 1.42 -0.47
CA GLY A 70 4.80 1.39 0.91
C GLY A 70 4.31 2.73 1.44
N GLU A 71 4.94 3.85 1.07
CA GLU A 71 4.42 5.16 1.43
C GLU A 71 3.09 5.45 0.74
N LEU A 72 2.95 5.08 -0.53
CA LEU A 72 1.71 5.27 -1.27
C LEU A 72 0.58 4.46 -0.63
N VAL A 73 0.82 3.17 -0.36
CA VAL A 73 -0.16 2.28 0.27
C VAL A 73 -0.64 2.86 1.61
N CYS A 74 0.29 3.31 2.45
CA CYS A 74 -0.03 3.87 3.75
C CYS A 74 -0.75 5.23 3.68
N GLN A 75 -0.32 6.13 2.79
CA GLN A 75 -0.98 7.42 2.59
C GLN A 75 -2.40 7.26 2.02
N THR A 76 -2.60 6.32 1.10
CA THR A 76 -3.91 6.03 0.52
C THR A 76 -4.92 5.66 1.60
N PHE A 77 -4.50 4.85 2.56
CA PHE A 77 -5.34 4.43 3.69
C PHE A 77 -5.61 5.55 4.69
N GLN A 78 -4.60 6.32 5.07
CA GLN A 78 -4.80 7.46 5.96
C GLN A 78 -5.78 8.47 5.34
N LYS A 79 -5.68 8.69 4.03
CA LYS A 79 -6.62 9.55 3.32
C LYS A 79 -8.03 8.98 3.32
N GLN A 80 -8.24 7.70 2.99
CA GLN A 80 -9.56 7.06 3.05
C GLN A 80 -10.20 7.12 4.45
N MET A 81 -9.44 6.86 5.52
CA MET A 81 -9.96 6.99 6.90
C MET A 81 -10.29 8.43 7.29
N ASN A 82 -9.58 9.43 6.75
CA ASN A 82 -9.90 10.83 6.99
C ASN A 82 -11.12 11.30 6.17
N THR A 83 -11.31 10.80 4.94
CA THR A 83 -12.50 11.12 4.14
C THR A 83 -13.77 10.54 4.78
N ASP A 84 -13.70 9.34 5.38
CA ASP A 84 -14.78 8.73 6.16
C ASP A 84 -15.18 9.57 7.39
N LYS A 85 -14.21 10.25 8.02
CA LYS A 85 -14.48 11.17 9.13
C LYS A 85 -15.05 12.53 8.72
N SER A 86 -14.93 12.91 7.44
CA SER A 86 -15.48 14.18 6.94
C SER A 86 -16.97 14.09 6.56
N SER A 87 -17.53 12.87 6.49
CA SER A 87 -18.94 12.64 6.16
C SER A 87 -19.85 12.53 7.39
N ARG A 88 -19.33 12.87 8.57
CA ARG A 88 -20.06 12.84 9.85
C ARG A 88 -20.08 14.23 10.49
N TRP A 89 -20.71 15.18 9.79
CA TRP A 89 -21.21 16.45 10.31
C TRP A 89 -22.56 16.73 9.66
#